data_AF-A0A959K552-F1
#
_entry.id   AF-A0A959K552-F1
#
_cell.length_a   1.000
_cell.length_b   1.000
_cell.length_c   1.000
_cell.angle_alpha   90.00
_cell.angle_beta   90.00
_cell.angle_gamma   90.00
#
_symmetry.space_group_name_H-M   'P 1'
#
loop_
_entity.id
_entity.type
_entity.pdbx_description
1 polymer ?
#
loop_
_entity_poly.entity_id
_entity_poly.type
_entity_poly.pdbx_seq_one_letter_code
_entity_poly.pdbx_strand_id
1 'polypeptide(L)'
;MNTQLLGGTLSFCLSKVEGVLLRSLDLIRWFPKRLWRIVNHLGSPFVRIWKNPRELFNLSEHLYWLIELLFYIFDLIGLSEIYETFADIVKFNTRPLNDNEKALVRRFFGDSLNLKRIRIDEFAFGGPKSHDFAYVSFYTINSWGELNEDIFVHELVHVWQYHQLGSVYIPRALRAQFSHEGYDYGGLANLVLAIRTGKKLSDFNLEQQGDIIADYHRILKGKNPRWGGTTREDLWVYEHLIRDLKSSTTEVAA
;
A
#
# COMPACT_ATOMS: atom_id res chain seq x y z
N MET A 1 11.61 -27.87 29.96
CA MET A 1 11.63 -26.61 29.18
C MET A 1 12.19 -26.93 27.79
N ASN A 2 11.40 -27.51 26.90
CA ASN A 2 10.46 -26.90 25.95
C ASN A 2 11.14 -26.52 24.61
N THR A 3 11.48 -27.54 23.83
CA THR A 3 12.04 -27.48 22.47
C THR A 3 11.17 -26.68 21.50
N GLN A 4 9.84 -26.64 21.71
CA GLN A 4 8.92 -25.81 20.93
C GLN A 4 9.07 -24.30 21.23
N LEU A 5 9.28 -23.91 22.49
CA LEU A 5 9.55 -22.51 22.84
C LEU A 5 10.89 -22.04 22.26
N LEU A 6 11.94 -22.86 22.37
CA LEU A 6 13.25 -22.57 21.77
C LEU A 6 13.18 -22.47 20.25
N GLY A 7 12.43 -23.35 19.59
CA GLY A 7 12.20 -23.29 18.15
C GLY A 7 11.46 -22.03 17.70
N GLY A 8 10.44 -21.60 18.45
CA GLY A 8 9.69 -20.37 18.20
C GLY A 8 10.55 -19.11 18.32
N THR A 9 11.35 -18.99 19.39
CA THR A 9 12.24 -17.84 19.60
C THR A 9 13.35 -17.78 18.54
N LEU A 10 13.97 -18.92 18.20
CA LEU A 10 15.00 -18.95 17.16
C LEU A 10 14.43 -18.57 15.78
N SER A 11 13.26 -19.12 15.41
CA SER A 11 12.58 -18.77 14.16
C SER A 11 12.23 -17.28 14.09
N PHE A 12 11.82 -16.69 15.21
CA PHE A 12 11.52 -15.27 15.30
C PHE A 12 12.77 -14.40 15.09
N CYS A 13 13.86 -14.71 15.79
CA CYS A 13 15.14 -14.01 15.63
C CYS A 13 15.69 -14.13 14.20
N LEU A 14 15.67 -15.34 13.61
CA LEU A 14 16.08 -15.57 12.23
C LEU A 14 15.26 -14.71 11.26
N SER A 15 13.95 -14.57 11.49
CA SER A 15 13.10 -13.73 10.64
C SER A 15 13.52 -12.25 10.68
N LYS A 16 14.01 -11.74 11.83
CA LYS A 16 14.50 -10.36 11.94
C LYS A 16 15.81 -10.17 11.19
N VAL A 17 16.75 -11.11 11.33
CA VAL A 17 18.02 -11.10 10.58
C VAL A 17 17.74 -11.15 9.07
N GLU A 18 16.86 -12.05 8.63
CA GLU A 18 16.43 -12.12 7.23
C GLU A 18 15.80 -10.79 6.76
N GLY A 19 14.99 -10.15 7.61
CA GLY A 19 14.41 -8.83 7.34
C GLY A 19 15.46 -7.75 7.10
N VAL A 20 16.50 -7.67 7.94
CA VAL A 20 17.62 -6.73 7.76
C VAL A 20 18.34 -6.99 6.44
N LEU A 21 18.68 -8.25 6.16
CA LEU A 21 19.38 -8.61 4.92
C LEU A 21 18.56 -8.27 3.67
N LEU A 22 17.26 -8.58 3.68
CA LEU A 22 16.36 -8.26 2.57
C LEU A 22 16.26 -6.74 2.34
N ARG A 23 16.14 -5.95 3.41
CA ARG A 23 16.14 -4.48 3.33
C ARG A 23 17.45 -3.95 2.73
N SER A 24 18.60 -4.48 3.16
CA SER A 24 19.90 -4.08 2.59
C SER A 24 20.01 -4.42 1.09
N LEU A 25 19.47 -5.57 0.66
CA LEU A 25 19.43 -5.94 -0.76
C LEU A 25 18.47 -5.06 -1.57
N ASP A 26 17.34 -4.69 -0.98
CA ASP A 26 16.35 -3.81 -1.61
C ASP A 26 16.93 -2.43 -1.92
N LEU A 27 17.79 -1.87 -1.06
CA LEU A 27 18.49 -0.60 -1.33
C LEU A 27 19.21 -0.62 -2.68
N ILE A 28 19.92 -1.72 -2.97
CA ILE A 28 20.68 -1.88 -4.21
C ILE A 28 19.72 -2.20 -5.37
N ARG A 29 18.80 -3.15 -5.16
CA ARG A 29 17.87 -3.64 -6.19
C ARG A 29 16.97 -2.54 -6.73
N TRP A 30 16.47 -1.66 -5.86
CA TRP A 30 15.50 -0.63 -6.24
C TRP A 30 16.12 0.71 -6.61
N PHE A 31 17.44 0.89 -6.43
CA PHE A 31 18.12 2.15 -6.72
C PHE A 31 17.84 2.70 -8.14
N PRO A 32 17.94 1.91 -9.23
CA PRO A 32 17.66 2.42 -10.57
C PRO A 32 16.21 2.91 -10.73
N LYS A 33 15.24 2.16 -10.17
CA LYS A 33 13.82 2.54 -10.22
C LYS A 33 13.56 3.82 -9.41
N ARG A 34 14.20 3.99 -8.26
CA ARG A 34 14.10 5.20 -7.42
C ARG A 34 14.67 6.43 -8.13
N LEU A 35 15.85 6.28 -8.75
CA LEU A 35 16.46 7.35 -9.54
C LEU A 35 15.56 7.76 -10.71
N TRP A 36 15.01 6.78 -11.44
CA TRP A 36 14.08 7.03 -12.54
C TRP A 36 12.82 7.79 -12.11
N ARG A 37 12.25 7.46 -10.95
CA ARG A 37 11.10 8.17 -10.39
C ARG A 37 11.41 9.66 -10.15
N ILE A 38 12.59 9.98 -9.62
CA ILE A 38 13.02 11.38 -9.43
C ILE A 38 13.11 12.09 -10.78
N VAL A 39 13.78 11.48 -11.77
CA VAL A 39 13.92 12.06 -13.11
C VAL A 39 12.56 12.39 -13.72
N ASN A 40 11.62 11.44 -13.69
CA ASN A 40 10.25 11.66 -14.17
C ASN A 40 9.52 12.75 -13.39
N HIS A 41 9.69 12.78 -12.06
CA HIS A 41 9.06 13.78 -11.21
C HIS A 41 9.56 15.19 -11.51
N LEU A 42 10.86 15.36 -11.77
CA LEU A 42 11.47 16.63 -12.16
C LEU A 42 10.93 17.16 -13.49
N GLY A 43 10.56 16.28 -14.43
CA GLY A 43 9.92 16.66 -15.70
C GLY A 43 8.43 17.02 -15.57
N SER A 44 7.75 16.58 -14.52
CA SER A 44 6.28 16.68 -14.41
C SER A 44 5.73 18.12 -14.38
N PRO A 45 6.38 19.14 -13.78
CA PRO A 45 5.88 20.52 -13.84
C PRO A 45 5.84 21.07 -15.27
N PHE A 46 6.86 20.77 -16.09
CA PHE A 46 6.91 21.21 -17.49
C PHE A 46 5.73 20.66 -18.29
N VAL A 47 5.41 19.37 -18.11
CA VAL A 47 4.26 18.73 -18.77
C VAL A 47 2.94 19.35 -18.30
N ARG A 48 2.78 19.60 -17.00
CA ARG A 48 1.56 20.23 -16.45
C ARG A 48 1.36 21.64 -16.98
N ILE A 49 2.39 22.48 -16.94
CA ILE A 49 2.36 23.87 -17.44
C ILE A 49 2.13 23.92 -18.95
N TRP A 50 2.73 23.00 -19.71
CA TRP A 50 2.50 22.89 -21.15
C TRP A 50 1.04 22.57 -21.48
N LYS A 51 0.41 21.64 -20.75
CA LYS A 51 -1.00 21.28 -20.95
C LYS A 51 -1.97 22.36 -20.46
N ASN A 52 -1.61 23.06 -19.38
CA ASN A 52 -2.41 24.13 -18.80
C ASN A 52 -1.51 25.24 -18.25
N PRO A 53 -1.27 26.35 -19.00
CA PRO A 53 -0.40 27.44 -18.56
C PRO A 53 -0.83 28.11 -17.26
N ARG A 54 -2.09 27.97 -16.83
CA ARG A 54 -2.57 28.49 -15.54
C ARG A 54 -1.92 27.81 -14.34
N GLU A 55 -1.42 26.58 -14.50
CA GLU A 55 -0.69 25.85 -13.45
C GLU A 55 0.58 26.58 -12.99
N LEU A 56 1.11 27.49 -13.81
CA LEU A 56 2.26 28.33 -13.43
C LEU A 56 2.00 29.08 -12.12
N PHE A 57 0.75 29.48 -11.86
CA PHE A 57 0.36 30.26 -10.68
C PHE A 57 -0.27 29.41 -9.56
N ASN A 58 -0.32 28.09 -9.70
CA ASN A 58 -0.95 27.18 -8.74
C ASN A 58 0.02 26.82 -7.59
N LEU A 59 0.15 27.72 -6.61
CA LEU A 59 1.11 27.57 -5.50
C LEU A 59 0.91 26.26 -4.72
N SER A 60 -0.34 25.84 -4.49
CA SER A 60 -0.63 24.58 -3.79
C SER A 60 -0.09 23.35 -4.51
N GLU A 61 -0.18 23.31 -5.85
CA GLU A 61 0.34 22.19 -6.64
C GLU A 61 1.87 22.18 -6.71
N HIS A 62 2.51 23.35 -6.67
CA HIS A 62 3.97 23.45 -6.58
C HIS A 62 4.48 23.01 -5.21
N LEU A 63 3.82 23.42 -4.13
CA LEU A 63 4.14 22.96 -2.77
C LEU A 63 3.94 21.44 -2.64
N TYR A 64 2.84 20.91 -3.19
CA TYR A 64 2.60 19.47 -3.18
C TYR A 64 3.64 18.71 -4.00
N TRP A 65 4.04 19.24 -5.16
CA TRP A 65 5.13 18.68 -5.95
C TRP A 65 6.47 18.65 -5.20
N LEU A 66 6.77 19.69 -4.40
CA LEU A 66 7.94 19.71 -3.52
C LEU A 66 7.86 18.63 -2.43
N ILE A 67 6.69 18.44 -1.82
CA ILE A 67 6.46 17.37 -0.85
C ILE A 67 6.76 16.01 -1.50
N GLU A 68 6.19 15.73 -2.67
CA GLU A 68 6.47 14.47 -3.39
C GLU A 68 7.96 14.30 -3.71
N LEU A 69 8.65 15.38 -4.11
CA LEU A 69 10.10 15.35 -4.37
C LEU A 69 10.89 14.94 -3.11
N LEU A 70 10.51 15.45 -1.93
CA LEU A 70 11.14 15.06 -0.67
C LEU A 70 10.99 13.56 -0.39
N PHE A 71 9.81 12.98 -0.62
CA PHE A 71 9.58 11.53 -0.47
C PHE A 71 10.40 10.71 -1.47
N TYR A 72 10.53 11.16 -2.72
CA TYR A 72 11.41 10.47 -3.67
C TYR A 72 12.89 10.54 -3.27
N ILE A 73 13.35 11.66 -2.70
CA ILE A 73 14.71 11.78 -2.14
C ILE A 73 14.90 10.82 -0.96
N PHE A 74 13.90 10.74 -0.07
CA PHE A 74 13.91 9.79 1.04
C PHE A 74 14.00 8.34 0.58
N ASP A 75 13.29 7.97 -0.49
CA ASP A 75 13.42 6.66 -1.10
C ASP A 75 14.84 6.43 -1.64
N LEU A 76 15.41 7.41 -2.36
CA LEU A 76 16.74 7.28 -2.97
C LEU A 76 17.83 6.99 -1.92
N ILE A 77 17.78 7.65 -0.75
CA ILE A 77 18.73 7.44 0.34
C ILE A 77 18.41 6.22 1.21
N GLY A 78 17.29 5.53 0.94
CA GLY A 78 16.92 4.33 1.70
C GLY A 78 16.28 4.59 3.05
N LEU A 79 15.63 5.74 3.24
CA LEU A 79 15.03 6.10 4.52
C LEU A 79 14.02 5.06 5.01
N SER A 80 13.26 4.47 4.08
CA SER A 80 12.28 3.44 4.40
C SER A 80 12.94 2.16 4.94
N GLU A 81 14.01 1.68 4.31
CA GLU A 81 14.77 0.53 4.82
C GLU A 81 15.42 0.80 6.17
N ILE A 82 15.99 1.98 6.37
CA ILE A 82 16.61 2.40 7.64
C ILE A 82 15.54 2.45 8.73
N TYR A 83 14.41 3.11 8.46
CA TYR A 83 13.29 3.21 9.39
C TYR A 83 12.75 1.84 9.76
N GLU A 84 12.44 0.98 8.77
CA GLU A 84 11.90 -0.36 9.06
C GLU A 84 12.90 -1.25 9.80
N THR A 85 14.20 -1.14 9.50
CA THR A 85 15.24 -1.88 10.22
C THR A 85 15.30 -1.43 11.67
N PHE A 86 15.32 -0.13 11.91
CA PHE A 86 15.32 0.43 13.26
C PHE A 86 14.05 0.06 14.03
N ALA A 87 12.88 0.25 13.42
CA ALA A 87 11.59 -0.08 14.02
C ALA A 87 11.49 -1.57 14.35
N ASP A 88 11.92 -2.47 13.47
CA ASP A 88 11.89 -3.92 13.70
C ASP A 88 12.89 -4.35 14.79
N ILE A 89 14.01 -3.66 14.96
CA ILE A 89 14.95 -3.94 16.07
C ILE A 89 14.41 -3.42 17.41
N VAL A 90 13.85 -2.21 17.43
CA VAL A 90 13.36 -1.56 18.66
C VAL A 90 12.02 -2.16 19.11
N LYS A 91 11.12 -2.48 18.17
CA LYS A 91 9.82 -3.09 18.44
C LYS A 91 9.94 -4.60 18.39
N PHE A 92 10.12 -5.20 19.56
CA PHE A 92 10.22 -6.65 19.72
C PHE A 92 8.96 -7.42 19.33
N ASN A 93 7.81 -6.75 19.20
CA ASN A 93 6.53 -7.37 18.85
C ASN A 93 6.22 -7.37 17.34
N THR A 94 7.02 -6.69 16.52
CA THR A 94 6.85 -6.73 15.06
C THR A 94 7.06 -8.16 14.56
N ARG A 95 6.03 -8.74 13.95
CA ARG A 95 5.97 -10.15 13.56
C ARG A 95 5.85 -10.32 12.03
N PRO A 96 6.32 -11.45 11.47
CA PRO A 96 5.98 -11.82 10.10
C PRO A 96 4.48 -12.18 9.97
N LEU A 97 4.01 -12.28 8.72
CA LEU A 97 2.66 -12.76 8.43
C LEU A 97 2.46 -14.20 8.91
N ASN A 98 1.26 -14.50 9.43
CA ASN A 98 0.80 -15.86 9.68
C ASN A 98 0.30 -16.52 8.38
N ASP A 99 -0.06 -17.80 8.42
CA ASP A 99 -0.40 -18.55 7.20
C ASP A 99 -1.72 -18.12 6.55
N ASN A 100 -2.71 -17.69 7.35
CA ASN A 100 -3.96 -17.13 6.84
C ASN A 100 -3.72 -15.78 6.16
N GLU A 101 -2.93 -14.90 6.79
CA GLU A 101 -2.53 -13.61 6.23
C GLU A 101 -1.74 -13.80 4.91
N LYS A 102 -0.78 -14.74 4.86
CA LYS A 102 -0.06 -15.06 3.62
C LYS A 102 -1.00 -15.55 2.52
N ALA A 103 -2.01 -16.35 2.86
CA ALA A 103 -2.98 -16.83 1.89
C ALA A 103 -3.81 -15.67 1.32
N LEU A 104 -4.18 -14.68 2.14
CA LEU A 104 -4.86 -13.48 1.68
C LEU A 104 -3.99 -12.63 0.76
N VAL A 105 -2.71 -12.40 1.10
CA VAL A 105 -1.80 -11.68 0.22
C VAL A 105 -1.71 -12.36 -1.15
N ARG A 106 -1.49 -13.68 -1.18
CA ARG A 106 -1.43 -14.44 -2.44
C ARG A 106 -2.75 -14.38 -3.22
N ARG A 107 -3.89 -14.41 -2.54
CA ARG A 107 -5.20 -14.36 -3.19
C ARG A 107 -5.40 -13.07 -4.00
N PHE A 108 -5.02 -11.93 -3.45
CA PHE A 108 -5.25 -10.61 -4.07
C PHE A 108 -4.09 -10.15 -4.94
N PHE A 109 -2.85 -10.37 -4.48
CA PHE A 109 -1.64 -9.80 -5.09
C PHE A 109 -0.79 -10.84 -5.83
N GLY A 110 -1.10 -12.13 -5.72
CA GLY A 110 -0.27 -13.19 -6.31
C GLY A 110 1.15 -13.14 -5.75
N ASP A 111 2.14 -13.07 -6.64
CA ASP A 111 3.56 -12.94 -6.29
C ASP A 111 4.09 -11.50 -6.41
N SER A 112 3.21 -10.50 -6.59
CA SER A 112 3.63 -9.10 -6.74
C SER A 112 4.21 -8.51 -5.44
N LEU A 113 3.92 -9.12 -4.29
CA LEU A 113 4.44 -8.72 -2.99
C LEU A 113 5.34 -9.79 -2.38
N ASN A 114 6.51 -9.39 -1.91
CA ASN A 114 7.39 -10.28 -1.15
C ASN A 114 6.86 -10.46 0.29
N LEU A 115 6.26 -11.62 0.55
CA LEU A 115 5.69 -11.97 1.86
C LEU A 115 6.68 -11.84 3.03
N LYS A 116 7.99 -12.01 2.79
CA LYS A 116 9.03 -11.88 3.82
C LYS A 116 9.31 -10.44 4.21
N ARG A 117 8.94 -9.48 3.35
CA ARG A 117 9.08 -8.04 3.64
C ARG A 117 7.94 -7.52 4.50
N ILE A 118 6.75 -8.11 4.38
CA ILE A 118 5.56 -7.64 5.09
C ILE A 118 5.65 -8.00 6.57
N ARG A 119 5.39 -7.01 7.42
CA ARG A 119 5.40 -7.14 8.88
C ARG A 119 4.14 -6.57 9.49
N ILE A 120 3.72 -7.14 10.60
CA ILE A 120 2.60 -6.65 11.42
C ILE A 120 3.14 -6.14 12.74
N ASP A 121 2.70 -4.96 13.13
CA ASP A 121 2.91 -4.37 14.45
C ASP A 121 1.56 -4.05 15.09
N GLU A 122 1.15 -4.83 16.08
CA GLU A 122 -0.13 -4.67 16.81
C GLU A 122 -0.02 -3.67 17.98
N PHE A 123 1.14 -3.02 18.12
CA PHE A 123 1.43 -1.98 19.10
C PHE A 123 1.89 -0.70 18.41
N ALA A 124 0.99 -0.14 17.58
CA ALA A 124 1.20 1.12 16.87
C ALA A 124 1.77 2.22 17.79
N PHE A 125 2.69 3.03 17.25
CA PHE A 125 3.29 4.13 18.04
C PHE A 125 2.39 5.38 18.07
N GLY A 126 1.57 5.56 17.03
CA GLY A 126 0.74 6.74 16.83
C GLY A 126 -0.72 6.39 16.53
N GLY A 127 -1.58 7.40 16.63
CA GLY A 127 -3.02 7.30 16.36
C GLY A 127 -3.87 6.86 17.56
N PRO A 128 -5.21 6.95 17.43
CA PRO A 128 -6.14 6.61 18.51
C PRO A 128 -6.08 5.12 18.85
N LYS A 129 -6.08 4.81 20.15
CA LYS A 129 -6.12 3.43 20.69
C LYS A 129 -7.51 2.81 20.50
N SER A 130 -7.84 2.48 19.26
CA SER A 130 -9.06 1.77 18.86
C SER A 130 -8.69 0.50 18.10
N HIS A 131 -9.44 -0.59 18.30
CA HIS A 131 -9.22 -1.86 17.61
C HIS A 131 -9.32 -1.76 16.08
N ASP A 132 -10.04 -0.75 15.56
CA ASP A 132 -10.18 -0.52 14.12
C ASP A 132 -9.14 0.47 13.55
N PHE A 133 -8.22 1.00 14.37
CA PHE A 133 -7.19 1.91 13.88
C PHE A 133 -5.99 1.13 13.32
N ALA A 134 -5.69 1.37 12.05
CA ALA A 134 -4.53 0.83 11.36
C ALA A 134 -3.86 1.90 10.47
N TYR A 135 -2.57 1.73 10.18
CA TYR A 135 -1.88 2.48 9.13
C TYR A 135 -0.66 1.72 8.63
N VAL A 136 -0.33 1.92 7.36
CA VAL A 136 0.91 1.43 6.76
C VAL A 136 1.99 2.48 6.82
N SER A 137 3.19 2.10 7.27
CA SER A 137 4.39 2.95 7.11
C SER A 137 5.09 2.67 5.78
N PHE A 138 5.37 1.39 5.49
CA PHE A 138 6.06 0.94 4.27
C PHE A 138 5.61 -0.50 3.93
N TYR A 139 6.40 -1.53 4.25
CA TYR A 139 5.93 -2.93 4.28
C TYR A 139 5.39 -3.34 5.65
N THR A 140 5.36 -2.42 6.61
CA THR A 140 4.88 -2.66 7.97
C THR A 140 3.48 -2.09 8.14
N ILE A 141 2.53 -2.96 8.49
CA ILE A 141 1.16 -2.61 8.88
C ILE A 141 1.13 -2.45 10.39
N ASN A 142 0.73 -1.27 10.86
CA ASN A 142 0.65 -0.93 12.27
C ASN A 142 -0.81 -0.87 12.70
N SER A 143 -1.13 -1.34 13.90
CA SER A 143 -2.48 -1.37 14.44
C SER A 143 -2.48 -1.33 15.97
N TRP A 144 -3.63 -1.10 16.59
CA TRP A 144 -3.83 -1.27 18.03
C TRP A 144 -4.63 -2.55 18.32
N GLY A 145 -3.92 -3.67 18.49
CA GLY A 145 -4.51 -5.00 18.68
C GLY A 145 -4.73 -5.76 17.37
N GLU A 146 -5.55 -6.82 17.42
CA GLU A 146 -5.79 -7.68 16.26
C GLU A 146 -6.55 -6.95 15.15
N LEU A 147 -6.04 -7.05 13.92
CA LEU A 147 -6.66 -6.45 12.75
C LEU A 147 -7.86 -7.27 12.26
N ASN A 148 -8.98 -6.58 12.03
CA ASN A 148 -10.08 -7.14 11.26
C ASN A 148 -9.59 -7.52 9.85
N GLU A 149 -9.98 -8.69 9.33
CA GLU A 149 -9.58 -9.17 8.01
C GLU A 149 -9.90 -8.17 6.88
N ASP A 150 -11.02 -7.45 6.98
CA ASP A 150 -11.43 -6.44 5.98
C ASP A 150 -10.47 -5.23 6.00
N ILE A 151 -10.07 -4.77 7.20
CA ILE A 151 -9.10 -3.68 7.38
C ILE A 151 -7.72 -4.15 6.93
N PHE A 152 -7.32 -5.36 7.30
CA PHE A 152 -6.04 -5.93 6.86
C PHE A 152 -5.92 -5.96 5.33
N VAL A 153 -6.99 -6.33 4.61
CA VAL A 153 -7.01 -6.30 3.15
C VAL A 153 -6.86 -4.88 2.61
N HIS A 154 -7.50 -3.87 3.23
CA HIS A 154 -7.29 -2.45 2.89
C HIS A 154 -5.83 -2.05 3.06
N GLU A 155 -5.24 -2.33 4.23
CA GLU A 155 -3.84 -1.99 4.51
C GLU A 155 -2.86 -2.70 3.57
N LEU A 156 -3.16 -3.93 3.13
CA LEU A 156 -2.33 -4.60 2.11
C LEU A 156 -2.30 -3.86 0.77
N VAL A 157 -3.38 -3.14 0.41
CA VAL A 157 -3.37 -2.29 -0.79
C VAL A 157 -2.37 -1.15 -0.60
N HIS A 158 -2.28 -0.54 0.58
CA HIS A 158 -1.25 0.47 0.85
C HIS A 158 0.17 -0.10 0.80
N VAL A 159 0.38 -1.33 1.28
CA VAL A 159 1.68 -2.03 1.11
C VAL A 159 2.00 -2.22 -0.39
N TRP A 160 1.01 -2.59 -1.19
CA TRP A 160 1.17 -2.69 -2.65
C TRP A 160 1.42 -1.33 -3.31
N GLN A 161 0.72 -0.27 -2.90
CA GLN A 161 0.95 1.08 -3.38
C GLN A 161 2.38 1.55 -3.07
N TYR A 162 2.89 1.27 -1.86
CA TYR A 162 4.29 1.52 -1.52
C TYR A 162 5.25 0.75 -2.43
N HIS A 163 4.99 -0.55 -2.67
CA HIS A 163 5.81 -1.35 -3.59
C HIS A 163 5.85 -0.73 -5.01
N GLN A 164 4.71 -0.26 -5.51
CA GLN A 164 4.60 0.31 -6.86
C GLN A 164 5.15 1.73 -6.97
N LEU A 165 4.87 2.59 -6.00
CA LEU A 165 5.09 4.04 -6.08
C LEU A 165 6.31 4.51 -5.27
N GLY A 166 6.71 3.75 -4.25
CA GLY A 166 7.62 4.23 -3.22
C GLY A 166 6.88 5.03 -2.14
N SER A 167 7.62 5.71 -1.25
CA SER A 167 7.04 6.39 -0.09
C SER A 167 6.13 7.57 -0.44
N VAL A 168 6.14 8.04 -1.70
CA VAL A 168 5.18 9.03 -2.21
C VAL A 168 3.72 8.59 -2.10
N TYR A 169 3.45 7.29 -1.90
CA TYR A 169 2.09 6.83 -1.62
C TYR A 169 1.51 7.49 -0.36
N ILE A 170 2.34 7.78 0.66
CA ILE A 170 1.89 8.34 1.95
C ILE A 170 1.22 9.70 1.76
N PRO A 171 1.87 10.74 1.19
CA PRO A 171 1.21 12.02 0.98
C PRO A 171 0.06 11.95 -0.04
N ARG A 172 0.05 10.97 -0.94
CA ARG A 172 -1.06 10.75 -1.90
C ARG A 172 -2.29 10.15 -1.25
N ALA A 173 -2.10 9.16 -0.37
CA ALA A 173 -3.15 8.52 0.42
C ALA A 173 -3.75 9.55 1.39
N LEU A 174 -2.92 10.30 2.12
CA LEU A 174 -3.40 11.39 2.99
C LEU A 174 -4.19 12.44 2.21
N ARG A 175 -3.70 12.88 1.04
CA ARG A 175 -4.45 13.83 0.21
C ARG A 175 -5.79 13.27 -0.25
N ALA A 176 -5.86 11.98 -0.58
CA ALA A 176 -7.09 11.29 -0.94
C ALA A 176 -8.05 11.18 0.25
N GLN A 177 -7.57 10.79 1.42
CA GLN A 177 -8.34 10.69 2.66
C GLN A 177 -9.04 12.01 3.03
N PHE A 178 -8.38 13.15 2.80
CA PHE A 178 -8.92 14.48 3.07
C PHE A 178 -9.63 15.12 1.85
N SER A 179 -9.82 14.38 0.75
CA SER A 179 -10.61 14.88 -0.38
C SER A 179 -12.12 14.83 -0.09
N HIS A 180 -12.92 15.43 -0.97
CA HIS A 180 -14.37 15.40 -0.84
C HIS A 180 -14.93 13.98 -0.92
N GLU A 181 -14.39 13.17 -1.83
CA GLU A 181 -14.76 11.77 -2.04
C GLU A 181 -14.19 10.87 -0.94
N GLY A 182 -12.98 11.16 -0.46
CA GLY A 182 -12.32 10.35 0.55
C GLY A 182 -12.24 8.89 0.13
N TYR A 183 -12.86 8.04 0.94
CA TYR A 183 -12.97 6.59 0.77
C TYR A 183 -14.10 6.17 -0.16
N ASP A 184 -15.12 7.00 -0.34
CA ASP A 184 -16.32 6.66 -1.10
C ASP A 184 -16.00 6.61 -2.60
N TYR A 185 -16.00 5.40 -3.17
CA TYR A 185 -15.81 5.20 -4.60
C TYR A 185 -17.11 5.18 -5.40
N GLY A 186 -18.26 5.50 -4.80
CA GLY A 186 -19.57 5.58 -5.46
C GLY A 186 -20.25 4.22 -5.70
N GLY A 187 -19.75 3.15 -5.11
CA GLY A 187 -20.33 1.80 -5.18
C GLY A 187 -20.39 1.21 -6.59
N LEU A 188 -21.24 0.17 -6.74
CA LEU A 188 -21.40 -0.59 -7.99
C LEU A 188 -21.64 0.27 -9.23
N ALA A 189 -22.49 1.30 -9.12
CA ALA A 189 -22.85 2.15 -10.25
C ALA A 189 -21.62 2.86 -10.84
N ASN A 190 -20.74 3.39 -9.98
CA ASN A 190 -19.52 4.05 -10.44
C ASN A 190 -18.49 3.04 -10.96
N LEU A 191 -18.38 1.84 -10.36
CA LEU A 191 -17.48 0.80 -10.88
C LEU A 191 -17.90 0.32 -12.27
N VAL A 192 -19.20 0.12 -12.52
CA VAL A 192 -19.71 -0.25 -13.85
C VAL A 192 -19.44 0.86 -14.87
N LEU A 193 -19.65 2.13 -14.48
CA LEU A 193 -19.33 3.27 -15.34
C LEU A 193 -17.83 3.36 -15.64
N ALA A 194 -16.98 3.14 -14.64
CA ALA A 194 -15.53 3.11 -14.79
C ALA A 194 -15.12 2.05 -15.83
N ILE A 195 -15.61 0.82 -15.71
CA ILE A 195 -15.34 -0.25 -16.69
C ILE A 195 -15.82 0.15 -18.10
N ARG A 196 -17.05 0.67 -18.23
CA ARG A 196 -17.61 1.10 -19.52
C ARG A 196 -16.81 2.22 -20.19
N THR A 197 -16.15 3.06 -19.39
CA THR A 197 -15.32 4.17 -19.87
C THR A 197 -13.85 3.80 -20.00
N GLY A 198 -13.49 2.52 -19.79
CA GLY A 198 -12.12 2.02 -19.91
C GLY A 198 -11.20 2.42 -18.75
N LYS A 199 -11.76 2.88 -17.62
CA LYS A 199 -11.00 3.17 -16.42
C LYS A 199 -10.52 1.89 -15.74
N LYS A 200 -9.35 1.98 -15.11
CA LYS A 200 -8.70 0.95 -14.31
C LYS A 200 -8.74 1.29 -12.83
N LEU A 201 -8.30 0.36 -11.99
CA LEU A 201 -8.16 0.60 -10.54
C LEU A 201 -7.25 1.81 -10.24
N SER A 202 -6.20 2.03 -11.05
CA SER A 202 -5.29 3.16 -10.89
C SER A 202 -5.92 4.54 -11.13
N ASP A 203 -7.12 4.60 -11.72
CA ASP A 203 -7.86 5.84 -11.94
C ASP A 203 -8.72 6.26 -10.73
N PHE A 204 -8.82 5.39 -9.72
CA PHE A 204 -9.38 5.71 -8.41
C PHE A 204 -8.30 6.27 -7.49
N ASN A 205 -8.68 7.10 -6.52
CA ASN A 205 -7.74 7.61 -5.53
C ASN A 205 -7.21 6.46 -4.63
N LEU A 206 -6.11 6.68 -3.91
CA LEU A 206 -5.44 5.59 -3.20
C LEU A 206 -6.29 4.96 -2.07
N GLU A 207 -7.16 5.73 -1.42
CA GLU A 207 -8.07 5.20 -0.39
C GLU A 207 -9.22 4.40 -1.01
N GLN A 208 -9.81 4.91 -2.09
CA GLN A 208 -10.82 4.20 -2.88
C GLN A 208 -10.29 2.87 -3.40
N GLN A 209 -9.02 2.82 -3.84
CA GLN A 209 -8.40 1.56 -4.24
C GLN A 209 -8.40 0.56 -3.07
N GLY A 210 -8.03 0.98 -1.86
CA GLY A 210 -8.09 0.16 -0.66
C GLY A 210 -9.48 -0.40 -0.39
N ASP A 211 -10.48 0.48 -0.38
CA ASP A 211 -11.85 0.12 -0.04
C ASP A 211 -12.54 -0.72 -1.13
N ILE A 212 -12.20 -0.56 -2.41
CA ILE A 212 -12.68 -1.43 -3.49
C ILE A 212 -12.22 -2.89 -3.24
N ILE A 213 -10.97 -3.11 -2.84
CA ILE A 213 -10.45 -4.46 -2.57
C ILE A 213 -11.02 -5.02 -1.26
N ALA A 214 -11.15 -4.18 -0.23
CA ALA A 214 -11.78 -4.57 1.02
C ALA A 214 -13.27 -4.95 0.81
N ASP A 215 -14.01 -4.20 0.01
CA ASP A 215 -15.40 -4.52 -0.32
C ASP A 215 -15.52 -5.79 -1.16
N TYR A 216 -14.62 -6.00 -2.12
CA TYR A 216 -14.54 -7.27 -2.83
C TYR A 216 -14.34 -8.44 -1.86
N HIS A 217 -13.43 -8.30 -0.89
CA HIS A 217 -13.21 -9.30 0.15
C HIS A 217 -14.46 -9.55 1.01
N ARG A 218 -15.15 -8.49 1.42
CA ARG A 218 -16.39 -8.55 2.22
C ARG A 218 -17.47 -9.34 1.50
N ILE A 219 -17.71 -9.06 0.22
CA ILE A 219 -18.74 -9.75 -0.57
C ILE A 219 -18.41 -11.24 -0.75
N LEU A 220 -17.13 -11.58 -0.94
CA LEU A 220 -16.68 -12.98 -0.99
C LEU A 220 -16.98 -13.72 0.32
N LYS A 221 -16.90 -13.04 1.47
CA LYS A 221 -17.26 -13.56 2.79
C LYS A 221 -18.76 -13.50 3.09
N GLY A 222 -19.58 -13.02 2.15
CA GLY A 222 -21.04 -12.88 2.34
C GLY A 222 -21.43 -11.68 3.21
N LYS A 223 -20.53 -10.72 3.42
CA LYS A 223 -20.82 -9.44 4.09
C LYS A 223 -21.22 -8.39 3.05
N ASN A 224 -21.96 -7.38 3.49
CA ASN A 224 -22.26 -6.21 2.67
C ASN A 224 -21.00 -5.35 2.45
N PRO A 225 -20.83 -4.75 1.27
CA PRO A 225 -19.80 -3.72 1.05
C PRO A 225 -20.04 -2.51 1.96
N ARG A 226 -19.00 -1.71 2.19
CA ARG A 226 -19.11 -0.41 2.84
C ARG A 226 -19.79 0.60 1.93
N TRP A 227 -19.50 0.54 0.63
CA TRP A 227 -20.00 1.51 -0.35
C TRP A 227 -20.93 0.86 -1.38
N GLY A 228 -22.20 1.32 -1.39
CA GLY A 228 -23.22 0.82 -2.32
C GLY A 228 -23.94 -0.45 -1.85
N GLY A 229 -24.61 -1.13 -2.79
CA GLY A 229 -25.49 -2.29 -2.54
C GLY A 229 -25.13 -3.52 -3.36
N THR A 230 -23.84 -3.76 -3.59
CA THR A 230 -23.35 -4.87 -4.40
C THR A 230 -23.67 -6.23 -3.78
N THR A 231 -24.09 -7.20 -4.60
CA THR A 231 -24.27 -8.60 -4.19
C THR A 231 -23.24 -9.52 -4.86
N ARG A 232 -23.33 -10.84 -4.61
CA ARG A 232 -22.38 -11.82 -5.19
C ARG A 232 -22.48 -11.90 -6.72
N GLU A 233 -23.64 -11.59 -7.28
CA GLU A 233 -23.90 -11.56 -8.71
C GLU A 233 -23.07 -10.50 -9.44
N ASP A 234 -22.64 -9.45 -8.73
CA ASP A 234 -21.89 -8.33 -9.27
C ASP A 234 -20.37 -8.45 -9.09
N LEU A 235 -19.88 -9.58 -8.54
CA LEU A 235 -18.45 -9.78 -8.24
C LEU A 235 -17.54 -9.59 -9.46
N TRP A 236 -18.04 -9.88 -10.65
CA TRP A 236 -17.31 -9.72 -11.91
C TRP A 236 -16.80 -8.28 -12.12
N VAL A 237 -17.49 -7.27 -11.57
CA VAL A 237 -17.10 -5.85 -11.66
C VAL A 237 -15.80 -5.61 -10.89
N TYR A 238 -15.71 -6.13 -9.67
CA TYR A 238 -14.50 -6.04 -8.86
C TYR A 238 -13.39 -6.88 -9.50
N GLU A 239 -13.70 -8.13 -9.90
CA GLU A 239 -12.74 -9.01 -10.57
C GLU A 239 -12.11 -8.41 -11.83
N HIS A 240 -12.85 -7.57 -12.57
CA HIS A 240 -12.33 -6.86 -13.73
C HIS A 240 -11.27 -5.82 -13.33
N LEU A 241 -11.52 -5.04 -12.28
CA LEU A 241 -10.64 -3.95 -11.84
C LEU A 241 -9.37 -4.46 -11.13
N ILE A 242 -9.44 -5.60 -10.45
CA ILE A 242 -8.32 -6.12 -9.66
C ILE A 242 -7.30 -6.94 -10.46
N ARG A 243 -7.52 -7.18 -11.76
CA ARG A 243 -6.63 -8.03 -12.58
C ARG A 243 -5.19 -7.55 -12.54
N ASP A 244 -5.01 -6.24 -12.53
CA ASP A 244 -3.69 -5.59 -12.57
C ASP A 244 -2.91 -5.72 -11.25
N LEU A 245 -3.54 -6.14 -10.14
CA LEU A 245 -2.85 -6.34 -8.85
C LEU A 245 -1.93 -7.58 -8.85
N LYS A 246 -2.28 -8.58 -9.68
CA LYS A 246 -1.56 -9.86 -9.75
C LYS A 246 -0.44 -9.84 -10.78
N SER A 247 -0.47 -8.93 -11.74
CA SER A 247 0.65 -8.75 -12.65
C SER A 247 1.83 -8.18 -11.88
N SER A 248 2.91 -8.94 -11.76
CA SER A 248 4.22 -8.37 -11.44
C SER A 248 4.54 -7.38 -12.55
N THR A 249 4.35 -6.08 -12.31
CA THR A 249 4.64 -5.06 -13.31
C THR A 249 6.15 -5.02 -13.54
N THR A 250 6.56 -5.88 -14.47
CA THR A 250 7.77 -5.81 -15.26
C THR A 250 7.50 -4.81 -16.38
N GLU A 251 7.06 -3.60 -16.03
CA GLU A 251 7.06 -2.45 -16.92
C GLU A 251 8.02 -1.43 -16.32
N VAL A 252 9.30 -1.77 -16.43
CA VAL A 252 10.34 -0.77 -16.54
C VAL A 252 10.52 -0.52 -18.03
N ALA A 253 10.30 0.73 -18.42
CA ALA A 253 10.64 1.36 -19.69
C ALA A 253 9.72 1.08 -20.91
N ALA A 254 8.83 2.03 -21.16
CA ALA A 254 8.74 2.71 -22.45
C ALA A 254 8.83 4.22 -22.20
#